data_AF-A0A9X8Y8Y0-F1
#
_entry.id   AF-A0A9X8Y8Y0-F1
#
_cell.length_a   1.000
_cell.length_b   1.000
_cell.length_c   1.000
_cell.angle_alpha   90.00
_cell.angle_beta   90.00
_cell.angle_gamma   90.00
#
_symmetry.space_group_name_H-M   'P 1'
#
loop_
_entity.id
_entity.type
_entity.pdbx_description
1 polymer ?
#
loop_
_entity_poly.entity_id
_entity_poly.type
_entity_poly.pdbx_seq_one_letter_code
_entity_poly.pdbx_strand_id
1 'polypeptide(L)'
;MDEGMVRAIAAQVAGRVLQQSGNAGRSLGAVPLEISARHVHLSQQDVEALFGPGYSLSEKRPLSQPGQFLCNERVTLLTPKGELRAVAVLGPAREHTQVELSQTDARALGLQAPVRLSGDTAGCPGIHIMSERTVVFAPESVMVAQNHIHMAPADAQRFGVHDNQRVRVRAMTARPITFEDVVVRVSGQFSLAMHIDFDEANACLCQSGDKGELLCGGTMPVKPPELPEPVCREAAPAARRQVICEEEAKRLCAAGERTLALQKGTLLTPSARDVLRERKIDVRYV
;
A
#
# COMPACT_ATOMS: atom_id res chain seq x y z
N MET A 1 -11.89 -7.92 -49.94
CA MET A 1 -12.47 -8.20 -48.61
C MET A 1 -13.97 -8.12 -48.74
N ASP A 2 -14.70 -9.11 -48.22
CA ASP A 2 -16.16 -9.10 -48.28
C ASP A 2 -16.72 -8.03 -47.32
N GLU A 3 -17.34 -6.99 -47.88
CA GLU A 3 -17.96 -5.91 -47.11
C GLU A 3 -19.08 -6.44 -46.19
N GLY A 4 -19.73 -7.54 -46.56
CA GLY A 4 -20.73 -8.22 -45.72
C GLY A 4 -20.13 -8.77 -44.44
N MET A 5 -18.99 -9.47 -44.54
CA MET A 5 -18.25 -9.99 -43.40
C MET A 5 -17.70 -8.90 -42.49
N VAL A 6 -17.20 -7.78 -43.05
CA VAL A 6 -16.70 -6.64 -42.27
C VAL A 6 -17.84 -5.95 -41.51
N ARG A 7 -19.00 -5.76 -42.13
CA ARG A 7 -20.19 -5.20 -41.45
C ARG A 7 -20.71 -6.11 -40.34
N ALA A 8 -20.70 -7.43 -40.54
CA ALA A 8 -21.10 -8.39 -39.53
C ALA A 8 -20.17 -8.35 -38.31
N ILE A 9 -18.86 -8.32 -38.53
CA ILE A 9 -17.86 -8.18 -37.46
C ILE A 9 -18.01 -6.83 -36.75
N ALA A 10 -18.17 -5.73 -37.50
CA ALA A 10 -18.35 -4.39 -36.94
C ALA A 10 -19.61 -4.29 -36.07
N ALA A 11 -20.74 -4.87 -36.49
CA ALA A 11 -21.96 -4.93 -35.70
C ALA A 11 -21.79 -5.77 -34.43
N GLN A 12 -21.07 -6.89 -34.52
CA GLN A 12 -20.78 -7.75 -33.38
C GLN A 12 -19.84 -7.07 -32.37
N VAL A 13 -18.84 -6.32 -32.84
CA VAL A 13 -17.94 -5.51 -32.01
C VAL A 13 -18.71 -4.34 -31.37
N ALA A 14 -19.51 -3.60 -32.14
CA ALA A 14 -20.35 -2.51 -31.61
C ALA A 14 -21.34 -3.01 -30.56
N GLY A 15 -21.95 -4.19 -30.76
CA GLY A 15 -22.82 -4.83 -29.78
C GLY A 15 -22.10 -5.16 -28.47
N ARG A 16 -20.86 -5.67 -28.53
CA ARG A 16 -20.02 -5.93 -27.35
C ARG A 16 -19.65 -4.63 -26.62
N VAL A 17 -19.30 -3.58 -27.35
CA VAL A 17 -18.97 -2.26 -26.78
C VAL A 17 -20.18 -1.64 -26.08
N LEU A 18 -21.36 -1.69 -26.70
CA LEU A 18 -22.60 -1.17 -26.09
C LEU A 18 -23.00 -1.97 -24.84
N GLN A 19 -22.82 -3.30 -24.84
CA GLN A 19 -23.05 -4.13 -23.65
C GLN A 19 -22.04 -3.84 -22.53
N GLN A 20 -20.79 -3.53 -22.86
CA GLN A 20 -19.77 -3.11 -21.91
C GLN A 20 -20.08 -1.72 -21.31
N SER A 21 -20.62 -0.79 -22.11
CA SER A 21 -21.05 0.53 -21.63
C SER A 21 -22.35 0.49 -20.81
N GLY A 22 -23.26 -0.45 -21.08
CA GLY A 22 -24.53 -0.60 -20.36
C GLY A 22 -24.46 -1.34 -19.01
N ASN A 23 -23.35 -2.06 -18.75
CA ASN A 23 -23.16 -2.82 -17.51
C ASN A 23 -22.21 -2.15 -16.51
N ALA A 24 -21.58 -1.01 -16.81
CA ALA A 24 -20.64 -0.39 -15.88
C ALA A 24 -21.36 0.05 -14.59
N GLY A 25 -21.03 -0.60 -13.46
CA GLY A 25 -21.58 -0.26 -12.13
C GLY A 25 -22.81 -1.06 -11.70
N ARG A 26 -23.22 -2.10 -12.45
CA ARG A 26 -24.24 -3.04 -11.95
C ARG A 26 -23.67 -3.90 -10.82
N SER A 27 -24.47 -4.06 -9.76
CA SER A 27 -24.12 -4.88 -8.60
C SER A 27 -24.12 -6.37 -8.95
N LEU A 28 -23.05 -7.06 -8.58
CA LEU A 28 -22.88 -8.51 -8.67
C LEU A 28 -23.20 -9.21 -7.33
N GLY A 29 -23.38 -8.43 -6.26
CA GLY A 29 -23.65 -8.90 -4.91
C GLY A 29 -22.64 -8.39 -3.89
N ALA A 30 -22.72 -8.90 -2.66
CA ALA A 30 -21.88 -8.46 -1.57
C ALA A 30 -20.81 -9.50 -1.19
N VAL A 31 -19.62 -9.01 -0.85
CA VAL A 31 -18.50 -9.78 -0.30
C VAL A 31 -18.14 -9.28 1.11
N PRO A 32 -17.72 -10.14 2.04
CA PRO A 32 -17.22 -9.70 3.35
C PRO A 32 -15.96 -8.85 3.18
N LEU A 33 -15.83 -7.77 3.97
CA LEU A 33 -14.57 -7.02 4.09
C LEU A 33 -13.81 -7.49 5.33
N GLU A 34 -12.53 -7.77 5.17
CA GLU A 34 -11.64 -8.20 6.25
C GLU A 34 -10.41 -7.31 6.32
N ILE A 35 -10.16 -6.79 7.52
CA ILE A 35 -9.08 -5.85 7.78
C ILE A 35 -7.83 -6.64 8.16
N SER A 36 -6.80 -6.50 7.34
CA SER A 36 -5.51 -7.14 7.53
C SER A 36 -4.58 -6.22 8.32
N ALA A 37 -4.35 -6.60 9.58
CA ALA A 37 -3.35 -5.97 10.42
C ALA A 37 -1.93 -6.26 9.93
N ARG A 38 -0.95 -5.43 10.31
CA ARG A 38 0.47 -5.73 10.06
C ARG A 38 0.84 -7.12 10.58
N HIS A 39 1.49 -7.92 9.76
CA HIS A 39 1.82 -9.29 10.11
C HIS A 39 3.00 -9.84 9.30
N VAL A 40 3.49 -11.00 9.72
CA VAL A 40 4.57 -11.74 9.09
C VAL A 40 4.13 -13.17 8.83
N HIS A 41 4.40 -13.66 7.64
CA HIS A 41 4.52 -15.08 7.33
C HIS A 41 6.00 -15.46 7.36
N LEU A 42 6.35 -16.55 8.04
CA LEU A 42 7.74 -16.99 8.17
C LEU A 42 8.01 -18.24 7.36
N SER A 43 9.23 -18.33 6.81
CA SER A 43 9.78 -19.59 6.33
C SER A 43 10.05 -20.54 7.48
N GLN A 44 10.03 -21.85 7.25
CA GLN A 44 10.39 -22.81 8.31
C GLN A 44 11.83 -22.57 8.82
N GLN A 45 12.74 -22.18 7.94
CA GLN A 45 14.11 -21.81 8.31
C GLN A 45 14.14 -20.62 9.28
N ASP A 46 13.36 -19.57 9.01
CA ASP A 46 13.31 -18.38 9.87
C ASP A 46 12.55 -18.66 11.17
N VAL A 47 11.54 -19.52 11.16
CA VAL A 47 10.89 -20.03 12.38
C VAL A 47 11.93 -20.67 13.29
N GLU A 48 12.75 -21.58 12.76
CA GLU A 48 13.76 -22.27 13.57
C GLU A 48 14.89 -21.35 14.02
N ALA A 49 15.30 -20.41 13.18
CA ALA A 49 16.31 -19.41 13.55
C ALA A 49 15.81 -18.44 14.63
N LEU A 50 14.52 -18.12 14.64
CA LEU A 50 13.91 -17.20 15.61
C LEU A 50 13.48 -17.87 16.92
N PHE A 51 13.05 -19.14 16.87
CA PHE A 51 12.40 -19.80 18.01
C PHE A 51 13.05 -21.13 18.43
N GLY A 52 14.01 -21.63 17.65
CA GLY A 52 14.83 -22.81 17.97
C GLY A 52 14.70 -23.96 16.96
N PRO A 53 15.67 -24.89 16.90
CA PRO A 53 15.65 -26.00 15.96
C PRO A 53 14.40 -26.88 16.09
N GLY A 54 13.77 -27.22 14.96
CA GLY A 54 12.55 -28.02 14.90
C GLY A 54 11.29 -27.35 15.48
N TYR A 55 11.32 -26.04 15.72
CA TYR A 55 10.17 -25.32 16.28
C TYR A 55 8.99 -25.33 15.31
N SER A 56 7.78 -25.52 15.86
CA SER A 56 6.52 -25.44 15.13
C SER A 56 5.67 -24.30 15.69
N LEU A 57 5.18 -23.42 14.82
CA LEU A 57 4.35 -22.27 15.21
C LEU A 57 3.09 -22.74 15.95
N SER A 58 2.77 -22.08 17.07
CA SER A 58 1.64 -22.45 17.90
C SER A 58 0.37 -21.70 17.50
N GLU A 59 -0.68 -22.45 17.18
CA GLU A 59 -1.97 -21.86 16.82
C GLU A 59 -2.61 -21.15 18.04
N LYS A 60 -3.01 -19.89 17.83
CA LYS A 60 -3.83 -19.13 18.80
C LYS A 60 -5.30 -19.15 18.44
N ARG A 61 -5.61 -18.92 17.16
CA ARG A 61 -6.98 -19.01 16.61
C ARG A 61 -6.94 -19.15 15.08
N PRO A 62 -7.95 -19.80 14.48
CA PRO A 62 -8.09 -19.82 13.02
C PRO A 62 -8.40 -18.43 12.46
N LEU A 63 -8.04 -18.24 11.19
CA LEU A 63 -8.46 -17.12 10.34
C LEU A 63 -9.62 -17.55 9.42
N SER A 64 -10.15 -16.59 8.67
CA SER A 64 -11.24 -16.80 7.70
C SER A 64 -10.83 -17.72 6.54
N GLN A 65 -9.57 -17.62 6.10
CA GLN A 65 -9.02 -18.45 5.04
C GLN A 65 -8.69 -19.85 5.59
N PRO A 66 -9.20 -20.94 4.95
CA PRO A 66 -9.02 -22.30 5.42
C PRO A 66 -7.55 -22.66 5.68
N GLY A 67 -7.29 -23.22 6.85
CA GLY A 67 -5.95 -23.66 7.25
C GLY A 67 -4.97 -22.54 7.62
N GLN A 68 -5.35 -21.26 7.48
CA GLN A 68 -4.54 -20.14 7.99
C GLN A 68 -4.92 -19.82 9.43
N PHE A 69 -3.93 -19.47 10.26
CA PHE A 69 -4.16 -19.17 11.66
C PHE A 69 -3.27 -18.04 12.19
N LEU A 70 -3.79 -17.31 13.18
CA LEU A 70 -2.99 -16.40 13.98
C LEU A 70 -2.19 -17.25 14.99
N CYS A 71 -0.89 -17.00 15.08
CA CYS A 71 -0.04 -17.70 16.04
C CYS A 71 0.04 -16.97 17.40
N ASN A 72 0.52 -17.65 18.44
CA ASN A 72 0.80 -17.00 19.73
C ASN A 72 2.05 -16.13 19.67
N GLU A 73 2.97 -16.50 18.80
CA GLU A 73 4.24 -15.84 18.57
C GLU A 73 4.03 -14.42 18.05
N ARG A 74 4.90 -13.53 18.52
CA ARG A 74 4.98 -12.14 18.09
C ARG A 74 6.43 -11.80 17.85
N VAL A 75 6.66 -11.02 16.80
CA VAL A 75 8.00 -10.57 16.42
C VAL A 75 8.07 -9.05 16.45
N THR A 76 9.30 -8.54 16.52
CA THR A 76 9.59 -7.11 16.36
C THR A 76 10.30 -6.91 15.02
N LEU A 77 9.79 -5.96 14.23
CA LEU A 77 10.40 -5.56 12.97
C LEU A 77 11.33 -4.38 13.22
N LEU A 78 12.57 -4.47 12.73
CA LEU A 78 13.64 -3.51 13.04
C LEU A 78 14.25 -2.91 11.78
N THR A 79 14.49 -1.60 11.84
CA THR A 79 15.25 -0.83 10.85
C THR A 79 16.08 0.25 11.57
N PRO A 80 17.08 0.86 10.92
CA PRO A 80 17.80 1.99 11.51
C PRO A 80 16.92 3.19 11.87
N LYS A 81 15.75 3.35 11.22
CA LYS A 81 14.83 4.45 11.48
C LYS A 81 13.93 4.20 12.70
N GLY A 82 13.60 2.94 12.98
CA GLY A 82 12.70 2.59 14.07
C GLY A 82 12.28 1.13 14.04
N GLU A 83 11.27 0.84 14.87
CA GLU A 83 10.79 -0.52 15.09
C GLU A 83 9.26 -0.59 15.15
N LEU A 84 8.72 -1.77 14.81
CA LEU A 84 7.34 -2.14 15.08
C LEU A 84 7.33 -3.37 15.98
N ARG A 85 6.87 -3.21 17.21
CA ARG A 85 6.80 -4.28 18.22
C ARG A 85 5.51 -5.08 18.10
N ALA A 86 5.55 -6.30 18.63
CA ALA A 86 4.40 -7.19 18.77
C ALA A 86 3.62 -7.47 17.46
N VAL A 87 4.35 -7.52 16.34
CA VAL A 87 3.81 -7.85 15.02
C VAL A 87 3.34 -9.30 15.02
N ALA A 88 2.15 -9.54 14.47
CA ALA A 88 1.54 -10.86 14.42
C ALA A 88 2.33 -11.80 13.52
N VAL A 89 2.48 -13.06 13.94
CA VAL A 89 2.91 -14.15 13.07
C VAL A 89 1.66 -14.91 12.60
N LEU A 90 1.56 -15.15 11.29
CA LEU A 90 0.48 -15.94 10.69
C LEU A 90 1.04 -17.26 10.17
N GLY A 91 0.39 -18.34 10.58
CA GLY A 91 0.74 -19.70 10.21
C GLY A 91 -0.21 -20.28 9.15
N PRO A 92 0.17 -21.43 8.55
CA PRO A 92 1.40 -22.18 8.80
C PRO A 92 2.64 -21.48 8.23
N ALA A 93 3.82 -22.03 8.54
CA ALA A 93 5.06 -21.61 7.90
C ALA A 93 4.94 -21.75 6.37
N ARG A 94 5.53 -20.82 5.63
CA ARG A 94 5.52 -20.78 4.17
C ARG A 94 6.90 -21.15 3.62
N GLU A 95 7.01 -21.20 2.30
CA GLU A 95 8.29 -21.40 1.62
C GLU A 95 9.23 -20.20 1.82
N HIS A 96 8.68 -18.99 1.80
CA HIS A 96 9.42 -17.74 1.94
C HIS A 96 8.83 -16.85 3.03
N THR A 97 9.71 -16.11 3.71
CA THR A 97 9.31 -15.08 4.68
C THR A 97 8.77 -13.86 3.96
N GLN A 98 7.63 -13.36 4.45
CA GLN A 98 6.93 -12.22 3.89
C GLN A 98 6.37 -11.34 5.01
N VAL A 99 6.53 -10.04 4.86
CA VAL A 99 6.10 -9.04 5.84
C VAL A 99 5.12 -8.10 5.15
N GLU A 100 3.87 -8.14 5.60
CA GLU A 100 2.78 -7.34 5.06
C GLU A 100 2.49 -6.17 6.00
N LEU A 101 2.66 -4.95 5.51
CA LEU A 101 2.51 -3.70 6.26
C LEU A 101 1.49 -2.78 5.59
N SER A 102 0.99 -1.79 6.32
CA SER A 102 0.37 -0.62 5.68
C SER A 102 1.44 0.34 5.16
N GLN A 103 1.05 1.27 4.29
CA GLN A 103 1.96 2.31 3.80
C GLN A 103 2.49 3.19 4.93
N THR A 104 1.65 3.47 5.93
CA THR A 104 2.02 4.22 7.14
C THR A 104 3.07 3.48 7.96
N ASP A 105 2.92 2.17 8.12
CA ASP A 105 3.89 1.32 8.84
C ASP A 105 5.25 1.27 8.12
N ALA A 106 5.23 1.07 6.80
CA ALA A 106 6.45 1.10 5.99
C ALA A 106 7.17 2.46 6.12
N ARG A 107 6.42 3.58 6.12
CA ARG A 107 6.98 4.92 6.32
C ARG A 107 7.58 5.11 7.72
N ALA A 108 6.96 4.56 8.76
CA ALA A 108 7.48 4.61 10.13
C ALA A 108 8.85 3.91 10.23
N LEU A 109 8.99 2.76 9.55
CA LEU A 109 10.24 2.01 9.42
C LEU A 109 11.22 2.59 8.39
N GLY A 110 10.80 3.58 7.60
CA GLY A 110 11.67 4.22 6.60
C GLY A 110 11.94 3.34 5.39
N LEU A 111 11.04 2.39 5.13
CA LEU A 111 11.11 1.49 4.00
C LEU A 111 10.29 2.04 2.85
N GLN A 112 10.83 1.93 1.64
CA GLN A 112 10.10 2.14 0.39
C GLN A 112 9.54 0.80 -0.09
N ALA A 113 8.56 0.27 0.65
CA ALA A 113 7.92 -1.01 0.33
C ALA A 113 6.91 -0.82 -0.83
N PRO A 114 6.97 -1.64 -1.89
CA PRO A 114 6.02 -1.57 -2.99
C PRO A 114 4.65 -2.17 -2.59
N VAL A 115 3.59 -1.75 -3.28
CA VAL A 115 2.26 -2.38 -3.19
C VAL A 115 2.26 -3.65 -4.03
N ARG A 116 2.03 -4.82 -3.42
CA ARG A 116 2.12 -6.14 -4.09
C ARG A 116 1.07 -7.11 -3.57
N LEU A 117 0.77 -8.13 -4.37
CA LEU A 117 0.01 -9.30 -3.94
C LEU A 117 0.92 -10.25 -3.14
N SER A 118 0.32 -10.93 -2.16
CA SER A 118 0.98 -11.97 -1.36
C SER A 118 1.62 -13.04 -2.28
N GLY A 119 2.93 -13.26 -2.12
CA GLY A 119 3.77 -14.13 -2.94
C GLY A 119 4.70 -13.41 -3.93
N ASP A 120 4.45 -12.13 -4.23
CA ASP A 120 5.28 -11.34 -5.16
C ASP A 120 6.34 -10.52 -4.39
N THR A 121 7.35 -11.24 -3.92
CA THR A 121 8.43 -10.72 -3.06
C THR A 121 9.59 -10.10 -3.83
N ALA A 122 9.71 -10.38 -5.13
CA ALA A 122 10.87 -9.98 -5.93
C ALA A 122 11.07 -8.45 -5.97
N GLY A 123 12.26 -8.01 -5.58
CA GLY A 123 12.65 -6.60 -5.52
C GLY A 123 12.04 -5.81 -4.36
N CYS A 124 11.39 -6.48 -3.40
CA CYS A 124 10.94 -5.84 -2.18
C CYS A 124 12.13 -5.49 -1.26
N PRO A 125 12.00 -4.49 -0.36
CA PRO A 125 13.00 -4.27 0.66
C PRO A 125 13.05 -5.43 1.68
N GLY A 126 14.23 -5.71 2.21
CA GLY A 126 14.41 -6.64 3.33
C GLY A 126 14.25 -5.96 4.69
N ILE A 127 14.12 -6.77 5.74
CA ILE A 127 13.99 -6.29 7.12
C ILE A 127 14.60 -7.23 8.15
N HIS A 128 15.02 -6.68 9.29
CA HIS A 128 15.41 -7.49 10.43
C HIS A 128 14.17 -7.85 11.26
N ILE A 129 14.01 -9.14 11.53
CA ILE A 129 12.93 -9.69 12.33
C ILE A 129 13.54 -10.24 13.62
N MET A 130 13.02 -9.79 14.75
CA MET A 130 13.53 -10.11 16.08
C MET A 130 12.47 -10.85 16.89
N SER A 131 12.85 -11.99 17.46
CA SER A 131 12.14 -12.64 18.58
C SER A 131 12.78 -12.20 19.92
N GLU A 132 12.50 -12.85 21.04
CA GLU A 132 13.04 -12.41 22.34
C GLU A 132 14.58 -12.33 22.42
N ARG A 133 15.29 -13.20 21.70
CA ARG A 133 16.76 -13.35 21.86
C ARG A 133 17.54 -13.44 20.56
N THR A 134 16.85 -13.53 19.43
CA THR A 134 17.47 -13.79 18.13
C THR A 134 16.93 -12.82 17.09
N VAL A 135 17.79 -12.45 16.15
CA VAL A 135 17.46 -11.59 15.03
C VAL A 135 17.83 -12.32 13.75
N VAL A 136 16.93 -12.30 12.77
CA VAL A 136 17.19 -12.78 11.42
C VAL A 136 17.00 -11.62 10.44
N PHE A 137 17.73 -11.64 9.33
CA PHE A 137 17.50 -10.72 8.22
C PHE A 137 16.72 -11.46 7.14
N ALA A 138 15.53 -10.96 6.82
CA ALA A 138 14.71 -11.46 5.72
C ALA A 138 14.93 -10.56 4.49
N PRO A 139 15.69 -11.00 3.47
CA PRO A 139 15.82 -10.25 2.22
C PRO A 139 14.52 -10.30 1.42
N GLU A 140 14.26 -9.27 0.63
CA GLU A 140 13.15 -9.23 -0.33
C GLU A 140 11.78 -9.60 0.26
N SER A 141 11.47 -9.15 1.48
CA SER A 141 10.31 -9.67 2.23
C SER A 141 9.20 -8.66 2.48
N VAL A 142 9.48 -7.36 2.49
CA VAL A 142 8.53 -6.34 2.96
C VAL A 142 7.73 -5.73 1.82
N MET A 143 6.40 -5.79 1.95
CA MET A 143 5.47 -5.20 0.99
C MET A 143 4.33 -4.46 1.69
N VAL A 144 3.71 -3.53 0.97
CA VAL A 144 2.38 -3.04 1.31
C VAL A 144 1.36 -3.98 0.67
N ALA A 145 0.45 -4.52 1.46
CA ALA A 145 -0.49 -5.52 0.97
C ALA A 145 -1.47 -4.87 -0.03
N GLN A 146 -1.47 -5.35 -1.27
CA GLN A 146 -2.48 -4.95 -2.26
C GLN A 146 -3.82 -5.58 -1.92
N ASN A 147 -4.89 -4.78 -1.93
CA ASN A 147 -6.25 -5.30 -1.77
C ASN A 147 -6.59 -6.37 -2.82
N HIS A 148 -7.34 -7.38 -2.40
CA HIS A 148 -7.77 -8.49 -3.26
C HIS A 148 -8.97 -9.22 -2.66
N ILE A 149 -9.64 -10.00 -3.50
CA ILE A 149 -10.75 -10.87 -3.09
C ILE A 149 -10.32 -12.31 -3.26
N HIS A 150 -10.34 -13.07 -2.17
CA HIS A 150 -10.28 -14.51 -2.21
C HIS A 150 -11.66 -15.08 -2.57
N MET A 151 -11.70 -16.02 -3.51
CA MET A 151 -12.92 -16.73 -3.91
C MET A 151 -12.66 -18.22 -4.09
N ALA A 152 -13.61 -19.05 -3.66
CA ALA A 152 -13.70 -20.42 -4.14
C ALA A 152 -14.22 -20.42 -5.60
N PRO A 153 -13.96 -21.49 -6.40
CA PRO A 153 -14.46 -21.57 -7.77
C PRO A 153 -15.99 -21.41 -7.90
N ALA A 154 -16.74 -21.91 -6.93
CA ALA A 154 -18.20 -21.77 -6.89
C ALA A 154 -18.65 -20.32 -6.68
N ASP A 155 -17.92 -19.55 -5.84
CA ASP A 155 -18.21 -18.12 -5.64
C ASP A 155 -17.87 -17.32 -6.91
N ALA A 156 -16.71 -17.59 -7.52
CA ALA A 156 -16.33 -16.95 -8.78
C ALA A 156 -17.39 -17.17 -9.86
N GLN A 157 -17.89 -18.41 -10.00
CA GLN A 157 -19.00 -18.73 -10.89
C GLN A 157 -20.30 -17.98 -10.51
N ARG A 158 -20.63 -17.90 -9.21
CA ARG A 158 -21.82 -17.18 -8.70
C ARG A 158 -21.79 -15.69 -9.04
N PHE A 159 -20.63 -15.07 -8.91
CA PHE A 159 -20.43 -13.65 -9.22
C PHE A 159 -20.16 -13.38 -10.71
N GLY A 160 -19.97 -14.43 -11.52
CA GLY A 160 -19.65 -14.29 -12.94
C GLY A 160 -18.28 -13.67 -13.18
N VAL A 161 -17.29 -13.96 -12.31
CA VAL A 161 -15.92 -13.49 -12.40
C VAL A 161 -14.93 -14.66 -12.52
N HIS A 162 -13.71 -14.38 -12.94
CA HIS A 162 -12.64 -15.39 -13.07
C HIS A 162 -11.37 -14.99 -12.32
N ASP A 163 -10.43 -15.94 -12.20
CA ASP A 163 -9.12 -15.69 -11.58
C ASP A 163 -8.37 -14.56 -12.27
N ASN A 164 -7.69 -13.74 -11.48
CA ASN A 164 -6.97 -12.51 -11.86
C ASN A 164 -7.82 -11.42 -12.52
N GLN A 165 -9.14 -11.55 -12.52
CA GLN A 165 -10.02 -10.50 -13.01
C GLN A 165 -9.93 -9.26 -12.11
N ARG A 166 -9.90 -8.08 -12.71
CA ARG A 166 -9.98 -6.79 -12.00
C ARG A 166 -11.42 -6.35 -11.88
N VAL A 167 -11.83 -5.99 -10.68
CA VAL A 167 -13.19 -5.59 -10.33
C VAL A 167 -13.20 -4.30 -9.51
N ARG A 168 -14.38 -3.72 -9.33
CA ARG A 168 -14.58 -2.59 -8.42
C ARG A 168 -15.37 -3.06 -7.21
N VAL A 169 -15.01 -2.56 -6.04
CA VAL A 169 -15.75 -2.85 -4.80
C VAL A 169 -16.08 -1.56 -4.09
N ARG A 170 -17.38 -1.31 -3.91
CA ARG A 170 -17.86 -0.19 -3.10
C ARG A 170 -17.98 -0.64 -1.65
N ALA A 171 -17.20 -0.06 -0.75
CA ALA A 171 -17.30 -0.32 0.67
C ALA A 171 -18.67 0.16 1.20
N MET A 172 -19.44 -0.74 1.81
CA MET A 172 -20.75 -0.44 2.39
C MET A 172 -20.62 -0.04 3.85
N THR A 173 -19.91 1.06 4.09
CA THR A 173 -19.56 1.55 5.43
C THR A 173 -20.18 2.93 5.68
N ALA A 174 -19.95 3.49 6.87
CA ALA A 174 -20.34 4.87 7.18
C ALA A 174 -19.61 5.93 6.33
N ARG A 175 -18.46 5.57 5.74
CA ARG A 175 -17.67 6.42 4.83
C ARG A 175 -17.42 5.65 3.53
N PRO A 176 -18.42 5.55 2.64
CA PRO A 176 -18.32 4.72 1.46
C PRO A 176 -17.25 5.26 0.51
N ILE A 177 -16.37 4.38 0.07
CA ILE A 177 -15.43 4.61 -1.03
C ILE A 177 -15.54 3.45 -2.00
N THR A 178 -15.13 3.68 -3.25
CA THR A 178 -15.01 2.60 -4.24
C THR A 178 -13.53 2.28 -4.42
N PHE A 179 -13.16 1.04 -4.12
CA PHE A 179 -11.89 0.48 -4.53
C PHE A 179 -11.97 0.14 -6.01
N GLU A 180 -11.06 0.74 -6.77
CA GLU A 180 -10.84 0.46 -8.17
C GLU A 180 -9.74 -0.61 -8.30
N ASP A 181 -9.74 -1.35 -9.41
CA ASP A 181 -8.68 -2.31 -9.75
C ASP A 181 -8.40 -3.42 -8.69
N VAL A 182 -9.44 -3.90 -8.01
CA VAL A 182 -9.31 -4.98 -7.03
C VAL A 182 -9.13 -6.31 -7.74
N VAL A 183 -8.11 -7.10 -7.34
CA VAL A 183 -7.83 -8.41 -7.95
C VAL A 183 -8.72 -9.50 -7.35
N VAL A 184 -9.35 -10.30 -8.20
CA VAL A 184 -9.98 -11.56 -7.79
C VAL A 184 -8.95 -12.69 -7.86
N ARG A 185 -8.79 -13.44 -6.78
CA ARG A 185 -7.96 -14.65 -6.70
C ARG A 185 -8.86 -15.86 -6.44
N VAL A 186 -8.82 -16.83 -7.33
CA VAL A 186 -9.66 -18.03 -7.27
C VAL A 186 -8.81 -19.26 -6.94
N SER A 187 -9.16 -19.95 -5.85
CA SER A 187 -8.52 -21.21 -5.46
C SER A 187 -9.50 -22.08 -4.71
N GLY A 188 -9.37 -23.40 -4.84
CA GLY A 188 -10.13 -24.35 -4.01
C GLY A 188 -9.78 -24.30 -2.52
N GLN A 189 -8.71 -23.60 -2.15
CA GLN A 189 -8.27 -23.40 -0.77
C GLN A 189 -8.75 -22.07 -0.16
N PHE A 190 -9.56 -21.30 -0.89
CA PHE A 190 -10.00 -19.97 -0.45
C PHE A 190 -11.45 -19.96 0.03
N SER A 191 -11.71 -19.10 1.01
CA SER A 191 -13.04 -18.68 1.44
C SER A 191 -13.31 -17.25 0.96
N LEU A 192 -14.57 -16.95 0.62
CA LEU A 192 -14.96 -15.64 0.12
C LEU A 192 -14.69 -14.52 1.13
N ALA A 193 -13.70 -13.68 0.85
CA ALA A 193 -13.41 -12.46 1.62
C ALA A 193 -12.58 -11.48 0.78
N MET A 194 -12.88 -10.18 0.90
CA MET A 194 -12.00 -9.12 0.40
C MET A 194 -11.08 -8.68 1.53
N HIS A 195 -9.77 -8.76 1.30
CA HIS A 195 -8.76 -8.33 2.24
C HIS A 195 -8.32 -6.91 1.88
N ILE A 196 -8.32 -6.02 2.87
CA ILE A 196 -7.82 -4.65 2.79
C ILE A 196 -6.85 -4.39 3.94
N ASP A 197 -5.87 -3.51 3.75
CA ASP A 197 -4.94 -3.14 4.82
C ASP A 197 -5.59 -2.16 5.83
N PHE A 198 -4.85 -1.81 6.89
CA PHE A 198 -5.35 -0.86 7.90
C PHE A 198 -5.53 0.57 7.38
N ASP A 199 -4.69 1.05 6.46
CA ASP A 199 -4.79 2.41 5.93
C ASP A 199 -6.05 2.51 5.05
N GLU A 200 -6.32 1.48 4.25
CA GLU A 200 -7.53 1.32 3.44
C GLU A 200 -8.79 1.21 4.30
N ALA A 201 -8.76 0.37 5.34
CA ALA A 201 -9.87 0.23 6.27
C ALA A 201 -10.17 1.55 7.01
N ASN A 202 -9.14 2.28 7.43
CA ASN A 202 -9.30 3.60 8.04
C ASN A 202 -9.86 4.62 7.05
N ALA A 203 -9.46 4.57 5.78
CA ALA A 203 -9.93 5.47 4.74
C ALA A 203 -11.45 5.34 4.51
N CYS A 204 -12.00 4.13 4.62
CA CYS A 204 -13.44 3.87 4.47
C CYS A 204 -14.20 3.66 5.78
N LEU A 205 -13.57 3.84 6.95
CA LEU A 205 -14.18 3.53 8.25
C LEU A 205 -14.76 2.11 8.33
N CYS A 206 -14.07 1.13 7.75
CA CYS A 206 -14.47 -0.27 7.81
C CYS A 206 -14.42 -0.79 9.24
N GLN A 207 -15.45 -1.54 9.63
CA GLN A 207 -15.56 -2.26 10.88
C GLN A 207 -15.74 -3.76 10.64
N SER A 208 -15.57 -4.56 11.69
CA SER A 208 -15.76 -6.01 11.61
C SER A 208 -17.21 -6.33 11.22
N GLY A 209 -17.38 -7.13 10.17
CA GLY A 209 -18.69 -7.54 9.66
C GLY A 209 -19.24 -6.67 8.52
N ASP A 210 -18.55 -5.57 8.19
CA ASP A 210 -18.88 -4.77 7.01
C ASP A 210 -18.70 -5.58 5.72
N LYS A 211 -19.42 -5.14 4.68
CA LYS A 211 -19.42 -5.78 3.37
C LYS A 211 -19.05 -4.77 2.29
N GLY A 212 -18.53 -5.29 1.18
CA GLY A 212 -18.30 -4.56 -0.04
C GLY A 212 -19.31 -5.00 -1.10
N GLU A 213 -19.87 -4.04 -1.82
CA GLU A 213 -20.66 -4.31 -3.01
C GLU A 213 -19.74 -4.49 -4.21
N LEU A 214 -19.75 -5.68 -4.79
CA LEU A 214 -18.99 -6.01 -5.99
C LEU A 214 -19.70 -5.44 -7.22
N LEU A 215 -19.01 -4.63 -8.01
CA LEU A 215 -19.57 -3.95 -9.18
C LEU A 215 -18.94 -4.48 -10.46
N CYS A 216 -19.75 -4.68 -11.51
CA CYS A 216 -19.21 -5.07 -12.81
C CYS A 216 -18.60 -3.89 -13.59
N GLY A 217 -17.62 -4.23 -14.42
CA GLY A 217 -16.77 -3.29 -15.15
C GLY A 217 -15.59 -2.84 -14.30
N GLY A 218 -14.51 -3.62 -14.31
CA GLY A 218 -13.18 -3.08 -14.02
C GLY A 218 -12.74 -2.21 -15.19
N THR A 219 -12.05 -1.11 -14.90
CA THR A 219 -11.30 -0.41 -15.95
C THR A 219 -10.26 -1.39 -16.50
N MET A 220 -10.10 -1.45 -17.83
CA MET A 220 -8.88 -2.00 -18.41
C MET A 220 -7.70 -1.31 -17.73
N PRO A 221 -6.56 -2.01 -17.47
CA PRO A 221 -5.42 -1.39 -16.83
C PRO A 221 -5.06 -0.13 -17.60
N VAL A 222 -5.39 1.03 -17.03
CA VAL A 222 -4.69 2.25 -17.39
C VAL A 222 -3.34 1.97 -16.78
N LYS A 223 -2.37 1.54 -17.60
CA LYS A 223 -0.96 1.56 -17.23
C LYS A 223 -0.80 2.88 -16.46
N PRO A 224 -0.40 2.85 -15.16
CA PRO A 224 -0.14 4.08 -14.43
C PRO A 224 0.65 4.94 -15.41
N PRO A 225 0.25 6.20 -15.67
CA PRO A 225 1.06 7.03 -16.55
C PRO A 225 2.48 6.84 -16.04
N GLU A 226 3.39 6.36 -16.91
CA GLU A 226 4.80 6.31 -16.57
C GLU A 226 5.08 7.72 -16.10
N LEU A 227 5.15 7.89 -14.78
CA LEU A 227 5.61 9.12 -14.21
C LEU A 227 6.99 9.18 -14.84
N PRO A 228 7.25 10.16 -15.73
CA PRO A 228 8.56 10.26 -16.30
C PRO A 228 9.50 10.22 -15.10
N GLU A 229 10.51 9.34 -15.14
CA GLU A 229 11.61 9.42 -14.18
C GLU A 229 11.89 10.91 -14.02
N PRO A 230 11.99 11.44 -12.79
CA PRO A 230 12.16 12.87 -12.60
C PRO A 230 13.37 13.27 -13.44
N VAL A 231 13.07 13.80 -14.63
CA VAL A 231 14.09 14.33 -15.49
C VAL A 231 14.42 15.58 -14.73
N CYS A 232 15.48 15.49 -13.94
CA CYS A 232 16.28 16.63 -13.57
C CYS A 232 16.73 17.23 -14.90
N ARG A 233 15.80 17.96 -15.56
CA ARG A 233 16.18 19.01 -16.47
C ARG A 233 17.05 19.88 -15.59
N GLU A 234 18.34 19.93 -15.88
CA GLU A 234 19.16 21.01 -15.39
C GLU A 234 18.33 22.26 -15.64
N ALA A 235 17.85 22.86 -14.56
CA ALA A 235 17.11 24.09 -14.66
C ALA A 235 18.06 25.02 -15.40
N ALA A 236 17.64 25.51 -16.58
CA ALA A 236 18.33 26.59 -17.27
C ALA A 236 18.71 27.60 -16.18
N PRO A 237 19.98 28.02 -16.07
CA PRO A 237 20.51 28.63 -14.86
C PRO A 237 19.65 29.85 -14.51
N ALA A 238 18.67 29.63 -13.63
CA ALA A 238 17.86 30.68 -13.11
C ALA A 238 18.85 31.54 -12.35
N ALA A 239 18.86 32.85 -12.64
CA ALA A 239 19.65 33.80 -11.90
C ALA A 239 19.52 33.43 -10.42
N ARG A 240 20.62 32.95 -9.81
CA ARG A 240 20.61 32.28 -8.50
C ARG A 240 20.07 33.28 -7.48
N ARG A 241 18.77 33.25 -7.25
CA ARG A 241 18.14 34.01 -6.16
C ARG A 241 18.60 33.34 -4.88
N GLN A 242 19.25 34.09 -4.02
CA GLN A 242 19.67 33.60 -2.73
C GLN A 242 18.42 33.12 -1.96
N VAL A 243 18.44 31.89 -1.44
CA VAL A 243 17.34 31.35 -0.64
C VAL A 243 17.84 31.19 0.79
N ILE A 244 17.11 31.77 1.75
CA ILE A 244 17.38 31.62 3.19
C ILE A 244 16.39 30.59 3.74
N CYS A 245 16.94 29.45 4.16
CA CYS A 245 16.24 28.37 4.83
C CYS A 245 16.25 28.56 6.36
N GLU A 246 15.50 27.72 7.06
CA GLU A 246 15.34 27.78 8.52
C GLU A 246 16.68 27.77 9.28
N GLU A 247 17.59 26.87 8.88
CA GLU A 247 18.90 26.73 9.53
C GLU A 247 19.78 27.97 9.33
N GLU A 248 19.74 28.56 8.13
CA GLU A 248 20.49 29.78 7.85
C GLU A 248 19.89 30.98 8.59
N ALA A 249 18.55 31.06 8.70
CA ALA A 249 17.89 32.05 9.54
C ALA A 249 18.32 31.92 11.01
N LYS A 250 18.36 30.70 11.57
CA LYS A 250 18.82 30.46 12.96
C LYS A 250 20.26 30.93 13.18
N ARG A 251 21.16 30.72 12.21
CA ARG A 251 22.56 31.19 12.26
C ARG A 251 22.64 32.71 12.21
N LEU A 252 21.91 33.36 11.31
CA LEU A 252 21.86 34.82 11.20
C LEU A 252 21.31 35.46 12.48
N CYS A 253 20.32 34.80 13.11
CA CYS A 253 19.78 35.25 14.40
C CYS A 253 20.76 35.11 15.57
N ALA A 254 21.80 34.28 15.46
CA ALA A 254 22.76 34.05 16.55
C ALA A 254 23.71 35.24 16.78
N ALA A 255 23.79 36.17 15.81
CA ALA A 255 24.65 37.34 15.87
C ALA A 255 24.12 38.50 16.73
N GLY A 256 22.91 38.38 17.31
CA GLY A 256 22.34 39.39 18.22
C GLY A 256 21.74 40.63 17.54
N GLU A 257 21.73 40.66 16.21
CA GLU A 257 21.14 41.76 15.44
C GLU A 257 19.61 41.68 15.40
N ARG A 258 18.94 42.83 15.54
CA ARG A 258 17.47 42.95 15.49
C ARG A 258 16.94 43.32 14.11
N THR A 259 17.81 43.52 13.14
CA THR A 259 17.45 43.88 11.77
C THR A 259 18.31 43.10 10.81
N LEU A 260 17.70 42.46 9.82
CA LEU A 260 18.37 41.69 8.79
C LEU A 260 18.13 42.36 7.44
N ALA A 261 19.20 42.88 6.84
CA ALA A 261 19.18 43.45 5.49
C ALA A 261 19.43 42.34 4.45
N LEU A 262 18.44 42.10 3.59
CA LEU A 262 18.49 41.09 2.53
C LEU A 262 18.53 41.77 1.17
N GLN A 263 19.27 41.20 0.22
CA GLN A 263 19.27 41.71 -1.14
C GLN A 263 17.89 41.57 -1.80
N LYS A 264 17.50 42.57 -2.60
CA LYS A 264 16.27 42.50 -3.40
C LYS A 264 16.27 41.28 -4.31
N GLY A 265 15.33 40.35 -4.07
CA GLY A 265 15.22 39.09 -4.81
C GLY A 265 15.61 37.85 -4.00
N THR A 266 16.13 38.02 -2.78
CA THR A 266 16.34 36.93 -1.82
C THR A 266 14.99 36.32 -1.40
N LEU A 267 14.89 34.99 -1.42
CA LEU A 267 13.69 34.27 -1.03
C LEU A 267 13.84 33.75 0.40
N LEU A 268 12.88 34.10 1.26
CA LEU A 268 12.73 33.49 2.58
C LEU A 268 11.69 32.37 2.52
N THR A 269 12.11 31.17 2.91
CA THR A 269 11.20 30.03 3.13
C THR A 269 10.20 30.35 4.25
N PRO A 270 9.01 29.70 4.30
CA PRO A 270 8.04 29.90 5.37
C PRO A 270 8.65 29.68 6.77
N SER A 271 9.37 28.57 6.96
CA SER A 271 10.03 28.25 8.23
C SER A 271 11.11 29.27 8.62
N ALA A 272 11.86 29.83 7.66
CA ALA A 272 12.82 30.90 7.95
C ALA A 272 12.13 32.18 8.44
N ARG A 273 10.96 32.53 7.87
CA ARG A 273 10.18 33.70 8.34
C ARG A 273 9.65 33.48 9.75
N ASP A 274 9.23 32.26 10.08
CA ASP A 274 8.73 31.93 11.40
C ASP A 274 9.83 32.11 12.46
N VAL A 275 11.05 31.61 12.19
CA VAL A 275 12.22 31.81 13.06
C VAL A 275 12.54 33.29 13.28
N LEU A 276 12.56 34.09 12.20
CA LEU A 276 12.86 35.53 12.28
C LEU A 276 11.76 36.28 13.06
N ARG A 277 10.49 35.91 12.87
CA ARG A 277 9.34 36.48 13.57
C ARG A 277 9.38 36.19 15.08
N GLU A 278 9.64 34.93 15.45
CA GLU A 278 9.75 34.51 16.86
C GLU A 278 10.85 35.27 17.60
N ARG A 279 11.96 35.53 16.91
CA ARG A 279 13.11 36.26 17.45
C ARG A 279 13.02 37.78 17.30
N LYS A 280 11.89 38.29 16.81
CA LYS A 280 11.62 39.73 16.61
C LYS A 280 12.67 40.44 15.75
N ILE A 281 13.15 39.78 14.70
CA ILE A 281 14.09 40.35 13.73
C ILE A 281 13.31 41.02 12.60
N ASP A 282 13.55 42.32 12.41
CA ASP A 282 12.97 43.09 11.30
C ASP A 282 13.71 42.78 10.00
N VAL A 283 13.01 42.36 8.95
CA VAL A 283 13.64 42.02 7.66
C VAL A 283 13.43 43.15 6.68
N ARG A 284 14.53 43.70 6.15
CA ARG A 284 14.49 44.76 5.14
C ARG A 284 15.14 44.30 3.87
N TYR A 285 14.46 44.50 2.74
CA TYR A 285 15.07 44.26 1.44
C TYR A 285 15.78 45.54 1.00
N VAL A 286 17.09 45.45 0.79
CA VAL A 286 17.98 46.51 0.30
C VAL A 286 18.42 46.24 -1.13
#